data_AF-A0A7S1U476-F1
#
_entry.id   AF-A0A7S1U476-F1
#
_cell.length_a   1.000
_cell.length_b   1.000
_cell.length_c   1.000
_cell.angle_alpha   90.00
_cell.angle_beta   90.00
_cell.angle_gamma   90.00
#
_symmetry.space_group_name_H-M   'P 1'
#
loop_
_entity.id
_entity.type
_entity.pdbx_description
1 polymer ?
#
loop_
_entity_poly.entity_id
_entity_poly.type
_entity_poly.pdbx_seq_one_letter_code
_entity_poly.pdbx_strand_id
1 'polypeptide(L)'
;WASLGAGGPCAAMAMASARPSPGKMTAPRRRRVGALLALTLAWLALALLQNGARAGPAEAAKAQAKRRKAMMAAGGDGGIVTFGNANYSTIVDRRRDFDIVLVFTARSPRYGCSVCNAVETTLADVAASYKATRSGKAPELFFAAVDVDSGRELFNRYDMQHAPHVYALPRRDVKGGDALAEAGELLSSAEYEGLTAVHIANAIDEELGVRIRITNDASLAWAAMALLVLLAAAAGHYAEGDVSRFLALARSRHIWLFVCLATYGFGVSGSVYCIIRGTPLYRRYGQYGPTLFSEGGRDQYVLEGVSVSLLCIAIGISIMVMNFAARNRTVDDKVNPIVGTALNVLRVFATTIALAAAAVLLCKLFELYVFKTRWYDGIETMPEVLRPYLRAPPKVKKSSGLIPRLAKFTYFSFVNAKTAGGVVKKFDTL
;
A
#
# COMPACT_ATOMS: atom_id res chain seq x y z
N TRP A 1 -13.03 -68.00 44.18
CA TRP A 1 -13.87 -66.87 44.61
C TRP A 1 -14.77 -66.55 43.41
N ALA A 2 -15.94 -67.20 43.34
CA ALA A 2 -17.26 -66.59 43.59
C ALA A 2 -17.51 -65.40 42.63
N SER A 3 -18.53 -65.35 41.78
CA SER A 3 -19.81 -66.07 41.77
C SER A 3 -20.67 -65.59 40.58
N LEU A 4 -21.52 -66.49 40.05
CA LEU A 4 -22.90 -66.25 39.55
C LEU A 4 -23.09 -65.31 38.33
N GLY A 5 -23.87 -65.65 37.31
CA GLY A 5 -24.73 -66.81 37.12
C GLY A 5 -25.66 -66.62 35.92
N ALA A 6 -25.93 -67.75 35.27
CA ALA A 6 -27.17 -68.16 34.57
C ALA A 6 -27.73 -67.26 33.45
N GLY A 7 -28.16 -67.80 32.32
CA GLY A 7 -28.34 -69.18 31.89
C GLY A 7 -29.10 -69.15 30.57
N GLY A 8 -28.66 -69.98 29.61
CA GLY A 8 -29.29 -70.12 28.30
C GLY A 8 -30.51 -71.06 28.33
N PRO A 9 -30.67 -71.92 27.30
CA PRO A 9 -31.67 -71.73 26.26
C PRO A 9 -32.59 -72.95 26.05
N CYS A 10 -33.42 -72.89 24.99
CA CYS A 10 -34.04 -74.01 24.27
C CYS A 10 -35.06 -74.90 25.03
N ALA A 11 -36.29 -74.99 24.49
CA ALA A 11 -36.73 -76.16 23.72
C ALA A 11 -38.26 -76.18 23.51
N ALA A 12 -38.64 -76.41 22.25
CA ALA A 12 -39.67 -77.33 21.78
C ALA A 12 -40.98 -77.56 22.57
N MET A 13 -42.07 -77.17 21.90
CA MET A 13 -43.12 -78.08 21.38
C MET A 13 -43.92 -78.93 22.39
N ALA A 14 -45.18 -78.51 22.64
CA ALA A 14 -46.25 -79.41 23.02
C ALA A 14 -47.57 -78.97 22.35
N MET A 15 -48.15 -79.91 21.59
CA MET A 15 -49.48 -79.81 20.99
C MET A 15 -50.56 -79.79 22.06
N ALA A 16 -51.60 -78.97 21.86
CA ALA A 16 -52.91 -79.19 22.49
C ALA A 16 -54.01 -78.94 21.46
N SER A 17 -54.78 -79.98 21.19
CA SER A 17 -55.93 -80.00 20.30
C SER A 17 -57.18 -79.44 21.00
N ALA A 18 -57.96 -78.61 20.31
CA ALA A 18 -59.37 -78.41 20.63
C ALA A 18 -60.18 -78.19 19.35
N ARG A 19 -61.21 -79.03 19.16
CA ARG A 19 -62.16 -79.04 18.04
C ARG A 19 -63.16 -77.86 18.11
N PRO A 20 -63.85 -77.52 17.00
CA PRO A 20 -64.57 -76.27 16.80
C PRO A 20 -66.09 -76.38 17.03
N SER A 21 -66.76 -75.24 17.17
CA SER A 21 -68.21 -75.09 16.98
C SER A 21 -68.58 -73.65 16.56
N PRO A 22 -69.72 -73.45 15.87
CA PRO A 22 -69.79 -72.60 14.68
C PRO A 22 -70.46 -71.24 14.90
N GLY A 23 -70.10 -70.24 14.09
CA GLY A 23 -70.71 -68.91 14.19
C GLY A 23 -70.47 -68.01 12.99
N LYS A 24 -71.30 -68.22 11.95
CA LYS A 24 -71.83 -67.22 11.00
C LYS A 24 -70.84 -66.39 10.16
N MET A 25 -70.76 -66.75 8.88
CA MET A 25 -70.39 -65.84 7.79
C MET A 25 -71.39 -64.67 7.70
N THR A 26 -70.90 -63.43 7.57
CA THR A 26 -71.38 -62.41 6.61
C THR A 26 -70.37 -61.25 6.53
N ALA A 27 -70.10 -60.78 5.31
CA ALA A 27 -69.07 -59.80 4.93
C ALA A 27 -69.45 -58.34 5.34
N PRO A 28 -68.58 -57.31 5.21
CA PRO A 28 -68.07 -56.88 3.92
C PRO A 28 -66.58 -56.49 3.92
N ARG A 29 -65.83 -57.20 3.07
CA ARG A 29 -64.42 -56.99 2.69
C ARG A 29 -64.13 -55.61 2.04
N ARG A 30 -65.13 -54.71 1.91
CA ARG A 30 -65.03 -53.40 1.23
C ARG A 30 -64.56 -52.25 2.14
N ARG A 31 -64.82 -52.26 3.45
CA ARG A 31 -64.42 -51.14 4.34
C ARG A 31 -62.93 -51.13 4.71
N ARG A 32 -62.28 -52.30 4.76
CA ARG A 32 -60.84 -52.41 5.07
C ARG A 32 -59.94 -51.95 3.91
N VAL A 33 -60.40 -52.10 2.66
CA VAL A 33 -59.65 -51.65 1.46
C VAL A 33 -59.67 -50.12 1.33
N GLY A 34 -60.80 -49.48 1.65
CA GLY A 34 -60.91 -48.01 1.64
C GLY A 34 -60.03 -47.33 2.70
N ALA A 35 -59.91 -47.90 3.90
CA ALA A 35 -59.06 -47.37 4.97
C ALA A 35 -57.56 -47.50 4.65
N LEU A 36 -57.14 -48.60 4.03
CA LEU A 36 -55.75 -48.81 3.60
C LEU A 36 -55.37 -47.88 2.45
N LEU A 37 -56.27 -47.65 1.49
CA LEU A 37 -56.06 -46.68 0.40
C LEU A 37 -56.01 -45.23 0.90
N ALA A 38 -56.83 -44.88 1.88
CA ALA A 38 -56.79 -43.54 2.48
C ALA A 38 -55.49 -43.29 3.26
N LEU A 39 -54.99 -44.31 3.98
CA LEU A 39 -53.71 -44.23 4.70
C LEU A 39 -52.50 -44.18 3.76
N THR A 40 -52.53 -44.91 2.64
CA THR A 40 -51.44 -44.86 1.64
C THR A 40 -51.46 -43.53 0.88
N LEU A 41 -52.63 -42.99 0.54
CA LEU A 41 -52.75 -41.66 -0.06
C LEU A 41 -52.33 -40.55 0.92
N ALA A 42 -52.65 -40.68 2.21
CA ALA A 42 -52.19 -39.75 3.24
C ALA A 42 -50.67 -39.82 3.44
N TRP A 43 -50.08 -41.02 3.42
CA TRP A 43 -48.63 -41.20 3.44
C TRP A 43 -47.95 -40.66 2.19
N LEU A 44 -48.56 -40.83 1.01
CA LEU A 44 -48.04 -40.27 -0.25
C LEU A 44 -48.12 -38.74 -0.23
N ALA A 45 -49.22 -38.17 0.27
CA ALA A 45 -49.39 -36.74 0.44
C ALA A 45 -48.38 -36.18 1.44
N LEU A 46 -48.12 -36.88 2.55
CA LEU A 46 -47.11 -36.49 3.53
C LEU A 46 -45.68 -36.59 2.96
N ALA A 47 -45.38 -37.63 2.16
CA ALA A 47 -44.11 -37.77 1.47
C ALA A 47 -43.90 -36.68 0.39
N LEU A 48 -44.98 -36.30 -0.32
CA LEU A 48 -44.95 -35.21 -1.30
C LEU A 48 -44.81 -33.84 -0.62
N LEU A 49 -45.44 -33.63 0.53
CA LEU A 49 -45.29 -32.42 1.35
C LEU A 49 -43.88 -32.30 1.95
N GLN A 50 -43.27 -33.41 2.38
CA GLN A 50 -41.89 -33.42 2.87
C GLN A 50 -40.85 -33.12 1.78
N ASN A 51 -41.13 -33.51 0.53
CA ASN A 51 -40.25 -33.22 -0.61
C ASN A 51 -40.40 -31.79 -1.15
N GLY A 52 -41.55 -31.13 -0.96
CA GLY A 52 -41.79 -29.75 -1.43
C GLY A 52 -41.08 -28.66 -0.63
N ALA A 53 -40.63 -28.93 0.60
CA ALA A 53 -40.04 -27.92 1.49
C ALA A 53 -38.50 -27.86 1.47
N ARG A 54 -37.82 -28.83 0.84
CA ARG A 54 -36.35 -28.79 0.66
C ARG A 54 -36.04 -28.32 -0.75
N ALA A 55 -35.69 -27.04 -0.90
CA ALA A 55 -34.94 -26.59 -2.08
C ALA A 55 -33.76 -27.55 -2.28
N GLY A 56 -33.79 -28.34 -3.35
CA GLY A 56 -32.90 -29.47 -3.51
C GLY A 56 -31.43 -29.05 -3.58
N PRO A 57 -30.47 -29.95 -3.27
CA PRO A 57 -29.04 -29.67 -3.35
C PRO A 57 -28.61 -29.14 -4.74
N ALA A 58 -29.29 -29.57 -5.81
CA ALA A 58 -29.05 -29.11 -7.17
C ALA A 58 -29.42 -27.64 -7.42
N GLU A 59 -30.47 -27.11 -6.79
CA GLU A 59 -30.89 -25.72 -6.94
C GLU A 59 -29.96 -24.77 -6.17
N ALA A 60 -29.54 -25.18 -4.97
CA ALA A 60 -28.53 -24.46 -4.18
C ALA A 60 -27.18 -24.39 -4.91
N ALA A 61 -26.75 -25.47 -5.56
CA ALA A 61 -25.54 -25.50 -6.37
C ALA A 61 -25.60 -24.53 -7.57
N LYS A 62 -26.75 -24.44 -8.26
CA LYS A 62 -26.96 -23.46 -9.34
C LYS A 62 -26.88 -22.01 -8.84
N ALA A 63 -27.45 -21.73 -7.67
CA ALA A 63 -27.39 -20.41 -7.05
C ALA A 63 -25.95 -20.02 -6.64
N GLN A 64 -25.18 -20.96 -6.10
CA GLN A 64 -23.76 -20.78 -5.75
C GLN A 64 -22.91 -20.52 -7.00
N ALA A 65 -23.09 -21.32 -8.06
CA ALA A 65 -22.41 -21.12 -9.34
C ALA A 65 -22.71 -19.74 -9.96
N LYS A 66 -23.96 -19.27 -9.86
CA LYS A 66 -24.35 -17.92 -10.30
C LYS A 66 -23.62 -16.83 -9.53
N ARG A 67 -23.50 -16.95 -8.20
CA ARG A 67 -22.75 -16.01 -7.35
C ARG A 67 -21.26 -15.99 -7.69
N ARG A 68 -20.65 -17.17 -7.88
CA ARG A 68 -19.25 -17.29 -8.29
C ARG A 68 -18.99 -16.60 -9.63
N LYS A 69 -19.88 -16.79 -10.61
CA LYS A 69 -19.78 -16.11 -11.91
C LYS A 69 -19.93 -14.59 -11.78
N ALA A 70 -20.80 -14.11 -10.89
CA ALA A 70 -20.96 -12.68 -10.61
C ALA A 70 -19.68 -12.07 -10.02
N MET A 71 -19.05 -12.74 -9.04
CA MET A 71 -17.79 -12.31 -8.46
C MET A 71 -16.65 -12.28 -9.49
N MET A 72 -16.60 -13.28 -10.36
CA MET A 72 -15.63 -13.33 -11.46
C MET A 72 -15.80 -12.20 -12.46
N ALA A 73 -17.04 -11.87 -12.82
CA ALA A 73 -17.33 -10.78 -13.74
C ALA A 73 -17.03 -9.41 -13.10
N ALA A 74 -17.26 -9.28 -11.79
CA ALA A 74 -17.05 -8.03 -11.07
C ALA A 74 -15.58 -7.76 -10.67
N GLY A 75 -14.72 -8.79 -10.67
CA GLY A 75 -13.33 -8.70 -10.20
C GLY A 75 -12.35 -7.98 -11.13
N GLY A 76 -12.73 -7.72 -12.39
CA GLY A 76 -11.92 -6.97 -13.36
C GLY A 76 -10.45 -7.40 -13.48
N ASP A 77 -9.58 -6.46 -13.88
CA ASP A 77 -8.13 -6.69 -13.99
C ASP A 77 -7.41 -6.69 -12.63
N GLY A 78 -7.87 -5.84 -11.69
CA GLY A 78 -7.26 -5.63 -10.37
C GLY A 78 -7.64 -6.63 -9.27
N GLY A 79 -8.55 -7.57 -9.54
CA GLY A 79 -8.85 -8.70 -8.64
C GLY A 79 -9.68 -8.37 -7.38
N ILE A 80 -9.97 -7.09 -7.09
CA ILE A 80 -10.82 -6.66 -5.96
C ILE A 80 -12.20 -6.22 -6.45
N VAL A 81 -13.25 -6.84 -5.91
CA VAL A 81 -14.66 -6.53 -6.19
C VAL A 81 -15.18 -5.43 -5.27
N THR A 82 -15.75 -4.36 -5.81
CA THR A 82 -16.40 -3.34 -4.98
C THR A 82 -17.83 -3.72 -4.60
N PHE A 83 -18.15 -3.69 -3.32
CA PHE A 83 -19.48 -3.93 -2.79
C PHE A 83 -20.16 -2.64 -2.33
N GLY A 84 -21.45 -2.54 -2.66
CA GLY A 84 -22.41 -1.65 -1.99
C GLY A 84 -23.44 -2.46 -1.20
N ASN A 85 -24.34 -1.79 -0.49
CA ASN A 85 -25.30 -2.42 0.43
C ASN A 85 -26.14 -3.55 -0.21
N ALA A 86 -26.63 -3.35 -1.43
CA ALA A 86 -27.45 -4.34 -2.14
C ALA A 86 -26.65 -5.58 -2.58
N ASN A 87 -25.40 -5.39 -3.01
CA ASN A 87 -24.55 -6.49 -3.47
C ASN A 87 -23.99 -7.30 -2.29
N TYR A 88 -23.72 -6.64 -1.17
CA TYR A 88 -23.24 -7.27 0.05
C TYR A 88 -24.20 -8.37 0.54
N SER A 89 -25.46 -8.03 0.79
CA SER A 89 -26.43 -8.99 1.36
C SER A 89 -26.79 -10.15 0.40
N THR A 90 -26.63 -9.96 -0.90
CA THR A 90 -26.96 -10.98 -1.91
C THR A 90 -25.84 -12.00 -2.13
N ILE A 91 -24.59 -11.59 -1.91
CA ILE A 91 -23.38 -12.39 -2.12
C ILE A 91 -22.80 -12.88 -0.80
N VAL A 92 -22.61 -11.98 0.17
CA VAL A 92 -21.93 -12.23 1.44
C VAL A 92 -22.86 -12.94 2.43
N ASP A 93 -24.05 -12.43 2.72
CA ASP A 93 -24.94 -13.01 3.76
C ASP A 93 -25.62 -14.35 3.34
N ARG A 94 -25.36 -14.84 2.13
CA ARG A 94 -25.99 -16.04 1.59
C ARG A 94 -25.00 -17.21 1.49
N ARG A 95 -25.56 -18.41 1.34
CA ARG A 95 -24.82 -19.65 1.12
C ARG A 95 -23.82 -19.53 -0.04
N ARG A 96 -22.53 -19.79 0.21
CA ARG A 96 -21.41 -19.62 -0.73
C ARG A 96 -20.39 -20.74 -0.56
N ASP A 97 -19.81 -21.17 -1.68
CA ASP A 97 -18.84 -22.25 -1.80
C ASP A 97 -17.41 -21.73 -2.07
N PHE A 98 -17.17 -20.48 -1.70
CA PHE A 98 -15.91 -19.75 -1.83
C PHE A 98 -15.72 -18.83 -0.63
N ASP A 99 -14.47 -18.51 -0.36
CA ASP A 99 -13.99 -17.64 0.69
C ASP A 99 -13.90 -16.20 0.17
N ILE A 100 -14.08 -15.21 1.03
CA ILE A 100 -13.99 -13.79 0.69
C ILE A 100 -13.07 -13.09 1.69
N VAL A 101 -12.06 -12.39 1.21
CA VAL A 101 -11.33 -11.40 2.03
C VAL A 101 -11.95 -10.04 1.74
N LEU A 102 -12.48 -9.41 2.78
CA LEU A 102 -13.26 -8.19 2.71
C LEU A 102 -12.53 -7.06 3.42
N VAL A 103 -12.32 -5.93 2.74
CA VAL A 103 -11.80 -4.70 3.35
C VAL A 103 -12.89 -3.63 3.43
N PHE A 104 -13.10 -3.07 4.61
CA PHE A 104 -13.82 -1.82 4.80
C PHE A 104 -12.81 -0.67 4.67
N THR A 105 -13.02 0.22 3.72
CA THR A 105 -12.04 1.25 3.32
C THR A 105 -12.72 2.60 3.08
N ALA A 106 -11.92 3.66 3.01
CA ALA A 106 -12.34 5.01 2.68
C ALA A 106 -11.45 5.57 1.56
N ARG A 107 -11.87 5.39 0.31
CA ARG A 107 -11.10 5.76 -0.90
C ARG A 107 -11.24 7.23 -1.26
N SER A 108 -12.36 7.86 -0.87
CA SER A 108 -12.63 9.25 -1.23
C SER A 108 -11.54 10.17 -0.66
N PRO A 109 -10.91 11.04 -1.48
CA PRO A 109 -9.88 11.97 -1.03
C PRO A 109 -10.34 12.88 0.11
N ARG A 110 -11.66 13.07 0.24
CA ARG A 110 -12.30 13.85 1.31
C ARG A 110 -11.97 13.34 2.71
N TYR A 111 -11.68 12.04 2.86
CA TYR A 111 -11.33 11.44 4.15
C TYR A 111 -9.81 11.47 4.43
N GLY A 112 -8.96 11.73 3.43
CA GLY A 112 -7.51 11.81 3.62
C GLY A 112 -6.84 10.54 4.16
N CYS A 113 -7.48 9.36 4.03
CA CYS A 113 -7.00 8.12 4.65
C CYS A 113 -5.79 7.52 3.89
N SER A 114 -4.57 7.82 4.35
CA SER A 114 -3.34 7.25 3.78
C SER A 114 -3.21 5.75 4.04
N VAL A 115 -3.64 5.29 5.22
CA VAL A 115 -3.58 3.88 5.64
C VAL A 115 -4.53 3.02 4.81
N CYS A 116 -5.76 3.49 4.56
CA CYS A 116 -6.75 2.80 3.75
C CYS A 116 -6.20 2.50 2.35
N ASN A 117 -5.57 3.49 1.71
CA ASN A 117 -4.94 3.32 0.41
C ASN A 117 -3.79 2.30 0.47
N ALA A 118 -2.94 2.37 1.50
CA ALA A 118 -1.84 1.43 1.66
C ALA A 118 -2.34 -0.02 1.79
N VAL A 119 -3.27 -0.28 2.71
CA VAL A 119 -3.87 -1.61 2.93
C VAL A 119 -4.52 -2.13 1.66
N GLU A 120 -5.28 -1.28 0.96
CA GLU A 120 -5.96 -1.69 -0.26
C GLU A 120 -5.00 -2.00 -1.40
N THR A 121 -3.93 -1.21 -1.58
CA THR A 121 -2.88 -1.53 -2.55
C THR A 121 -2.17 -2.84 -2.23
N THR A 122 -1.84 -3.09 -0.97
CA THR A 122 -1.23 -4.35 -0.55
C THR A 122 -2.17 -5.53 -0.78
N LEU A 123 -3.47 -5.36 -0.52
CA LEU A 123 -4.47 -6.39 -0.79
C LEU A 123 -4.63 -6.66 -2.30
N ALA A 124 -4.49 -5.63 -3.14
CA ALA A 124 -4.53 -5.77 -4.58
C ALA A 124 -3.32 -6.58 -5.10
N ASP A 125 -2.14 -6.36 -4.53
CA ASP A 125 -0.93 -7.14 -4.86
C ASP A 125 -1.08 -8.62 -4.46
N VAL A 126 -1.69 -8.89 -3.30
CA VAL A 126 -2.04 -10.25 -2.86
C VAL A 126 -3.06 -10.89 -3.82
N ALA A 127 -4.09 -10.13 -4.22
CA ALA A 127 -5.11 -10.61 -5.15
C ALA A 127 -4.54 -10.94 -6.53
N ALA A 128 -3.65 -10.08 -7.05
CA ALA A 128 -2.93 -10.30 -8.30
C ALA A 128 -2.03 -11.54 -8.21
N SER A 129 -1.29 -11.70 -7.11
CA SER A 129 -0.43 -12.86 -6.84
C SER A 129 -1.24 -14.16 -6.77
N TYR A 130 -2.39 -14.15 -6.12
CA TYR A 130 -3.31 -15.29 -6.07
C TYR A 130 -3.83 -15.65 -7.48
N LYS A 131 -4.24 -14.65 -8.27
CA LYS A 131 -4.71 -14.85 -9.65
C LYS A 131 -3.61 -15.47 -10.53
N ALA A 132 -2.36 -15.04 -10.36
CA ALA A 132 -1.21 -15.51 -11.14
C ALA A 132 -0.79 -16.95 -10.77
N THR A 133 -0.88 -17.32 -9.50
CA THR A 133 -0.43 -18.63 -8.99
C THR A 133 -1.48 -19.73 -9.07
N ARG A 134 -2.75 -19.36 -9.33
CA ARG A 134 -3.86 -20.32 -9.45
C ARG A 134 -3.76 -21.14 -10.75
N SER A 135 -3.71 -22.47 -10.60
CA SER A 135 -3.54 -23.47 -11.68
C SER A 135 -4.80 -23.76 -12.52
N GLY A 136 -5.58 -22.73 -12.89
CA GLY A 136 -6.72 -22.87 -13.81
C GLY A 136 -8.02 -23.44 -13.21
N LYS A 137 -8.03 -23.92 -11.96
CA LYS A 137 -9.26 -24.32 -11.23
C LYS A 137 -10.09 -23.10 -10.83
N ALA A 138 -11.42 -23.22 -10.74
CA ALA A 138 -12.31 -22.14 -10.27
C ALA A 138 -11.78 -21.50 -8.95
N PRO A 139 -11.83 -20.16 -8.81
CA PRO A 139 -11.21 -19.49 -7.68
C PRO A 139 -12.01 -19.82 -6.44
N GLU A 140 -11.26 -20.16 -5.41
CA GLU A 140 -11.76 -20.56 -4.11
C GLU A 140 -11.79 -19.36 -3.16
N LEU A 141 -11.01 -18.32 -3.45
CA LEU A 141 -10.91 -17.08 -2.71
C LEU A 141 -11.20 -15.88 -3.62
N PHE A 142 -11.96 -14.92 -3.10
CA PHE A 142 -12.21 -13.63 -3.75
C PHE A 142 -11.83 -12.48 -2.83
N PHE A 143 -11.39 -11.37 -3.41
CA PHE A 143 -11.08 -10.15 -2.68
C PHE A 143 -12.17 -9.12 -2.97
N ALA A 144 -12.62 -8.43 -1.93
CA ALA A 144 -13.66 -7.42 -2.04
C ALA A 144 -13.42 -6.22 -1.13
N ALA A 145 -13.94 -5.07 -1.54
CA ALA A 145 -13.83 -3.82 -0.80
C ALA A 145 -15.20 -3.15 -0.67
N VAL A 146 -15.50 -2.65 0.53
CA VAL A 146 -16.68 -1.83 0.84
C VAL A 146 -16.17 -0.43 1.17
N ASP A 147 -16.54 0.54 0.34
CA ASP A 147 -16.20 1.95 0.58
C ASP A 147 -17.27 2.61 1.48
N VAL A 148 -16.86 3.56 2.32
CA VAL A 148 -17.78 4.33 3.18
C VAL A 148 -18.90 5.00 2.38
N ASP A 149 -18.62 5.53 1.19
CA ASP A 149 -19.59 6.26 0.38
C ASP A 149 -20.65 5.32 -0.23
N SER A 150 -20.27 4.09 -0.60
CA SER A 150 -21.20 3.08 -1.15
C SER A 150 -21.81 2.13 -0.11
N GLY A 151 -21.20 2.09 1.08
CA GLY A 151 -21.39 1.07 2.11
C GLY A 151 -21.84 1.62 3.46
N ARG A 152 -22.28 2.88 3.55
CA ARG A 152 -22.51 3.56 4.84
C ARG A 152 -23.44 2.80 5.80
N GLU A 153 -24.46 2.13 5.26
CA GLU A 153 -25.37 1.30 6.07
C GLU A 153 -24.66 0.10 6.69
N LEU A 154 -23.65 -0.46 6.01
CA LEU A 154 -22.83 -1.57 6.54
C LEU A 154 -21.90 -1.09 7.65
N PHE A 155 -21.25 0.07 7.49
CA PHE A 155 -20.43 0.67 8.56
C PHE A 155 -21.26 0.90 9.82
N ASN A 156 -22.49 1.41 9.66
CA ASN A 156 -23.42 1.60 10.78
C ASN A 156 -23.91 0.27 11.37
N ARG A 157 -24.17 -0.74 10.54
CA ARG A 157 -24.64 -2.06 10.98
C ARG A 157 -23.62 -2.78 11.87
N TYR A 158 -22.33 -2.57 11.62
CA TYR A 158 -21.23 -3.20 12.35
C TYR A 158 -20.54 -2.26 13.36
N ASP A 159 -21.11 -1.09 13.61
CA ASP A 159 -20.57 -0.06 14.52
C ASP A 159 -19.08 0.27 14.26
N MET A 160 -18.70 0.32 12.99
CA MET A 160 -17.33 0.63 12.58
C MET A 160 -17.12 2.15 12.58
N GLN A 161 -16.38 2.64 13.56
CA GLN A 161 -16.09 4.08 13.70
C GLN A 161 -14.85 4.55 12.92
N HIS A 162 -14.00 3.61 12.48
CA HIS A 162 -12.77 3.90 11.75
C HIS A 162 -12.59 2.95 10.57
N ALA A 163 -11.63 3.27 9.71
CA ALA A 163 -11.20 2.45 8.59
C ALA A 163 -9.66 2.52 8.51
N PRO A 164 -8.98 1.49 7.97
CA PRO A 164 -9.55 0.27 7.38
C PRO A 164 -9.81 -0.86 8.38
N HIS A 165 -10.68 -1.81 8.01
CA HIS A 165 -10.84 -3.11 8.69
C HIS A 165 -10.80 -4.23 7.65
N VAL A 166 -10.06 -5.31 7.91
CA VAL A 166 -9.94 -6.46 6.98
C VAL A 166 -10.48 -7.72 7.65
N TYR A 167 -11.38 -8.43 6.97
CA TYR A 167 -12.01 -9.65 7.47
C TYR A 167 -11.80 -10.80 6.50
N ALA A 168 -11.62 -12.00 7.04
CA ALA A 168 -11.72 -13.24 6.28
C ALA A 168 -13.08 -13.89 6.53
N LEU A 169 -13.83 -14.09 5.45
CA LEU A 169 -15.14 -14.71 5.44
C LEU A 169 -15.00 -16.11 4.85
N PRO A 170 -15.00 -17.18 5.67
CA PRO A 170 -14.91 -18.54 5.17
C PRO A 170 -16.15 -18.94 4.37
N ARG A 171 -16.09 -20.07 3.66
CA ARG A 171 -17.25 -20.66 2.95
C ARG A 171 -18.42 -20.84 3.93
N ARG A 172 -19.63 -20.51 3.49
CA ARG A 172 -20.84 -20.57 4.32
C ARG A 172 -21.86 -21.51 3.72
N ASP A 173 -22.28 -22.50 4.48
CA ASP A 173 -23.32 -23.46 4.09
C ASP A 173 -24.72 -23.10 4.62
N VAL A 174 -24.82 -22.16 5.57
CA VAL A 174 -26.07 -21.65 6.16
C VAL A 174 -26.81 -20.66 5.23
N LYS A 175 -28.15 -20.72 5.24
CA LYS A 175 -29.02 -19.77 4.53
C LYS A 175 -29.38 -18.59 5.44
N GLY A 176 -28.72 -17.45 5.27
CA GLY A 176 -28.99 -16.23 6.02
C GLY A 176 -28.22 -16.16 7.34
N GLY A 177 -28.34 -15.03 8.02
CA GLY A 177 -27.50 -14.66 9.16
C GLY A 177 -26.48 -13.58 8.78
N ASP A 178 -25.84 -13.02 9.79
CA ASP A 178 -24.81 -12.01 9.61
C ASP A 178 -23.47 -12.72 9.35
N ALA A 179 -22.92 -12.56 8.14
CA ALA A 179 -21.68 -13.24 7.78
C ALA A 179 -20.45 -12.63 8.44
N LEU A 180 -20.49 -11.34 8.79
CA LEU A 180 -19.34 -10.65 9.36
C LEU A 180 -19.24 -10.87 10.86
N ALA A 181 -20.38 -11.01 11.55
CA ALA A 181 -20.40 -11.30 12.98
C ALA A 181 -19.75 -12.66 13.34
N GLU A 182 -19.71 -13.58 12.38
CA GLU A 182 -19.05 -14.89 12.50
C GLU A 182 -17.63 -14.90 11.93
N ALA A 183 -17.17 -13.77 11.35
CA ALA A 183 -15.87 -13.66 10.69
C ALA A 183 -14.78 -13.19 11.65
N GLY A 184 -13.57 -13.75 11.49
CA GLY A 184 -12.38 -13.23 12.14
C GLY A 184 -11.91 -11.93 11.48
N GLU A 185 -11.58 -10.92 12.28
CA GLU A 185 -10.82 -9.77 11.81
C GLU A 185 -9.38 -10.22 11.55
N LEU A 186 -8.91 -10.02 10.32
CA LEU A 186 -7.65 -10.55 9.81
C LEU A 186 -6.45 -9.68 10.22
N LEU A 187 -6.69 -8.40 10.51
CA LEU A 187 -5.66 -7.41 10.84
C LEU A 187 -6.18 -6.53 11.97
N SER A 188 -5.44 -6.48 13.06
CA SER A 188 -5.69 -5.50 14.13
C SER A 188 -5.17 -4.12 13.72
N SER A 189 -5.76 -3.07 14.32
CA SER A 189 -5.37 -1.68 14.05
C SER A 189 -3.88 -1.36 14.29
N ALA A 190 -3.19 -2.16 15.09
CA ALA A 190 -1.75 -2.04 15.34
C ALA A 190 -0.87 -2.61 14.21
N GLU A 191 -1.39 -3.53 13.40
CA GLU A 191 -0.63 -4.26 12.37
C GLU A 191 -0.58 -3.55 11.01
N TYR A 192 -1.25 -2.41 10.89
CA TYR A 192 -1.23 -1.60 9.66
C TYR A 192 0.10 -0.87 9.44
N GLU A 193 0.91 -0.65 10.49
CA GLU A 193 2.26 -0.09 10.34
C GLU A 193 3.24 -1.16 9.83
N GLY A 194 3.74 -1.00 8.60
CA GLY A 194 4.69 -1.96 8.00
C GLY A 194 4.01 -3.19 7.39
N LEU A 195 2.73 -3.08 7.02
CA LEU A 195 1.98 -4.13 6.36
C LEU A 195 2.66 -4.54 5.05
N THR A 196 2.94 -5.83 4.91
CA THR A 196 3.50 -6.41 3.68
C THR A 196 2.51 -7.41 3.09
N ALA A 197 2.58 -7.62 1.77
CA ALA A 197 1.75 -8.62 1.10
C ALA A 197 1.94 -10.03 1.70
N VAL A 198 3.15 -10.32 2.22
CA VAL A 198 3.46 -11.60 2.88
C VAL A 198 2.70 -11.74 4.20
N HIS A 199 2.61 -10.68 5.01
CA HIS A 199 1.86 -10.72 6.27
C HIS A 199 0.38 -11.03 6.02
N ILE A 200 -0.25 -10.35 5.05
CA ILE A 200 -1.65 -10.61 4.69
C ILE A 200 -1.82 -12.04 4.15
N ALA A 201 -0.91 -12.52 3.29
CA ALA A 201 -0.98 -13.87 2.75
C ALA A 201 -0.86 -14.95 3.84
N ASN A 202 -0.01 -14.75 4.85
CA ASN A 202 0.11 -15.68 5.97
C ASN A 202 -1.15 -15.65 6.85
N ALA A 203 -1.70 -14.47 7.14
CA ALA A 203 -2.94 -14.35 7.89
C ALA A 203 -4.13 -15.01 7.16
N ILE A 204 -4.18 -14.91 5.82
CA ILE A 204 -5.14 -15.64 5.00
C ILE A 204 -4.92 -17.17 5.07
N ASP A 205 -3.66 -17.64 5.10
CA ASP A 205 -3.35 -19.06 5.22
C ASP A 205 -3.77 -19.61 6.60
N GLU A 206 -3.56 -18.84 7.67
CA GLU A 206 -3.97 -19.23 9.03
C GLU A 206 -5.50 -19.30 9.18
N GLU A 207 -6.24 -18.31 8.67
CA GLU A 207 -7.69 -18.23 8.87
C GLU A 207 -8.49 -19.07 7.85
N LEU A 208 -8.02 -19.15 6.60
CA LEU A 208 -8.75 -19.79 5.48
C LEU A 208 -8.06 -21.06 4.96
N GLY A 209 -6.83 -21.38 5.37
CA GLY A 209 -6.06 -22.52 4.87
C GLY A 209 -5.62 -22.38 3.40
N VAL A 210 -5.65 -21.16 2.84
CA VAL A 210 -5.33 -20.88 1.44
C VAL A 210 -3.92 -20.32 1.32
N ARG A 211 -2.99 -21.17 0.86
CA ARG A 211 -1.59 -20.77 0.60
C ARG A 211 -1.47 -19.87 -0.63
N ILE A 212 -1.23 -18.58 -0.41
CA ILE A 212 -0.94 -17.61 -1.46
C ILE A 212 0.58 -17.44 -1.58
N ARG A 213 1.14 -17.72 -2.76
CA ARG A 213 2.52 -17.37 -3.05
C ARG A 213 2.56 -15.96 -3.62
N ILE A 214 3.15 -15.03 -2.88
CA ILE A 214 3.35 -13.66 -3.35
C ILE A 214 4.34 -13.66 -4.52
N THR A 215 3.86 -13.24 -5.69
CA THR A 215 4.71 -12.97 -6.84
C THR A 215 5.02 -11.48 -6.81
N ASN A 216 6.14 -11.12 -6.20
CA ASN A 216 6.66 -9.77 -6.39
C ASN A 216 6.97 -9.62 -7.89
N ASP A 217 6.47 -8.56 -8.52
CA ASP A 217 6.91 -8.16 -9.86
C ASP A 217 8.39 -7.77 -9.80
N ALA A 218 9.25 -8.79 -9.77
CA ALA A 218 10.69 -8.64 -9.74
C ALA A 218 11.21 -8.12 -11.09
N SER A 219 10.35 -7.82 -12.06
CA SER A 219 10.69 -7.31 -13.38
C SER A 219 11.57 -6.07 -13.31
N LEU A 220 11.31 -5.13 -12.39
CA LEU A 220 12.15 -3.95 -12.19
C LEU A 220 13.52 -4.33 -11.61
N ALA A 221 13.55 -5.23 -10.62
CA ALA A 221 14.79 -5.71 -10.02
C ALA A 221 15.65 -6.50 -11.03
N TRP A 222 15.02 -7.38 -11.82
CA TRP A 222 15.64 -8.11 -12.90
C TRP A 222 16.10 -7.20 -14.03
N ALA A 223 15.33 -6.15 -14.37
CA ALA A 223 15.74 -5.14 -15.34
C ALA A 223 16.94 -4.33 -14.85
N ALA A 224 16.96 -3.94 -13.56
CA ALA A 224 18.10 -3.25 -12.95
C ALA A 224 19.35 -4.15 -12.91
N MET A 225 19.18 -5.42 -12.57
CA MET A 225 20.26 -6.42 -12.60
C MET A 225 20.76 -6.67 -14.03
N ALA A 226 19.86 -6.79 -15.00
CA ALA A 226 20.22 -6.95 -16.41
C ALA A 226 20.98 -5.73 -16.94
N LEU A 227 20.54 -4.52 -16.59
CA LEU A 227 21.24 -3.28 -16.93
C LEU A 227 22.64 -3.25 -16.30
N LEU A 228 22.78 -3.63 -15.03
CA LEU A 228 24.08 -3.70 -14.35
C LEU A 228 25.01 -4.70 -15.06
N VAL A 229 24.51 -5.88 -15.41
CA VAL A 229 25.27 -6.90 -16.15
C VAL A 229 25.66 -6.39 -17.54
N LEU A 230 24.76 -5.71 -18.25
CA LEU A 230 25.06 -5.10 -19.55
C LEU A 230 26.13 -4.01 -19.45
N LEU A 231 26.07 -3.15 -18.44
CA LEU A 231 27.09 -2.13 -18.20
C LEU A 231 28.45 -2.76 -17.84
N ALA A 232 28.44 -3.82 -17.03
CA ALA A 232 29.66 -4.56 -16.68
C ALA A 232 30.26 -5.26 -17.92
N ALA A 233 29.42 -5.87 -18.76
CA ALA A 233 29.86 -6.51 -20.01
C ALA A 233 30.41 -5.48 -21.00
N ALA A 234 29.74 -4.33 -21.16
CA ALA A 234 30.23 -3.23 -22.00
C ALA A 234 31.57 -2.67 -21.50
N ALA A 235 31.73 -2.52 -20.18
CA ALA A 235 33.00 -2.11 -19.57
C ALA A 235 34.11 -3.14 -19.80
N GLY A 236 33.79 -4.44 -19.68
CA GLY A 236 34.72 -5.54 -19.97
C GLY A 236 35.15 -5.56 -21.44
N HIS A 237 34.21 -5.46 -22.37
CA HIS A 237 34.49 -5.42 -23.81
C HIS A 237 35.34 -4.19 -24.19
N TYR A 238 35.07 -3.03 -23.59
CA TYR A 238 35.89 -1.84 -23.78
C TYR A 238 37.31 -2.03 -23.20
N ALA A 239 37.46 -2.74 -22.09
CA ALA A 239 38.75 -3.06 -21.50
C ALA A 239 39.58 -4.02 -22.36
N GLU A 240 38.96 -4.98 -23.03
CA GLU A 240 39.64 -5.92 -23.94
C GLU A 240 40.28 -5.21 -25.16
N GLY A 241 39.59 -4.22 -25.73
CA GLY A 241 40.08 -3.50 -26.91
C GLY A 241 41.29 -2.60 -26.65
N ASP A 242 41.33 -1.93 -25.50
CA ASP A 242 42.46 -1.06 -25.12
C ASP A 242 42.58 -0.93 -23.59
N VAL A 243 43.21 -1.94 -22.97
CA VAL A 243 43.43 -2.02 -21.51
C VAL A 243 44.09 -0.75 -20.98
N SER A 244 44.97 -0.12 -21.77
CA SER A 244 45.68 1.10 -21.37
C SER A 244 44.73 2.30 -21.20
N ARG A 245 43.76 2.45 -22.11
CA ARG A 245 42.72 3.49 -22.02
C ARG A 245 41.70 3.19 -20.93
N PHE A 246 41.30 1.93 -20.77
CA PHE A 246 40.42 1.54 -19.66
C PHE A 246 41.06 1.84 -18.30
N LEU A 247 42.34 1.50 -18.11
CA LEU A 247 43.07 1.84 -16.88
C LEU A 247 43.23 3.34 -16.69
N ALA A 248 43.45 4.10 -17.78
CA ALA A 248 43.49 5.57 -17.71
C ALA A 248 42.14 6.16 -17.28
N LEU A 249 41.03 5.61 -17.80
CA LEU A 249 39.68 5.99 -17.42
C LEU A 249 39.38 5.61 -15.96
N ALA A 250 39.66 4.37 -15.56
CA ALA A 250 39.46 3.89 -14.19
C ALA A 250 40.35 4.63 -13.17
N ARG A 251 41.52 5.14 -13.57
CA ARG A 251 42.39 5.98 -12.72
C ARG A 251 41.98 7.46 -12.75
N SER A 252 40.99 7.85 -13.56
CA SER A 252 40.55 9.23 -13.65
C SER A 252 39.95 9.68 -12.32
N ARG A 253 40.57 10.73 -11.73
CA ARG A 253 40.06 11.42 -10.54
C ARG A 253 38.61 11.92 -10.70
N HIS A 254 38.17 12.16 -11.93
CA HIS A 254 36.83 12.66 -12.21
C HIS A 254 35.75 11.58 -12.03
N ILE A 255 36.04 10.34 -12.41
CA ILE A 255 35.13 9.22 -12.19
C ILE A 255 34.98 8.94 -10.70
N TRP A 256 36.09 8.87 -9.97
CA TRP A 256 36.05 8.68 -8.53
C TRP A 256 35.35 9.82 -7.80
N LEU A 257 35.55 11.07 -8.24
CA LEU A 257 34.78 12.20 -7.72
C LEU A 257 33.27 12.01 -7.94
N PHE A 258 32.86 11.60 -9.15
CA PHE A 258 31.46 11.32 -9.45
C PHE A 258 30.89 10.18 -8.59
N VAL A 259 31.62 9.06 -8.45
CA VAL A 259 31.21 7.92 -7.62
C VAL A 259 31.05 8.36 -6.16
N CYS A 260 32.03 9.07 -5.59
CA CYS A 260 31.93 9.56 -4.22
C CYS A 260 30.74 10.51 -4.03
N LEU A 261 30.50 11.44 -4.98
CA LEU A 261 29.35 12.34 -4.92
C LEU A 261 28.02 11.59 -5.06
N ALA A 262 27.94 10.57 -5.91
CA ALA A 262 26.76 9.75 -6.07
C ALA A 262 26.47 8.94 -4.79
N THR A 263 27.49 8.34 -4.17
CA THR A 263 27.36 7.62 -2.88
C THR A 263 26.94 8.57 -1.76
N TYR A 264 27.56 9.75 -1.67
CA TYR A 264 27.15 10.79 -0.72
C TYR A 264 25.69 11.22 -0.96
N GLY A 265 25.32 11.47 -2.21
CA GLY A 265 23.97 11.86 -2.60
C GLY A 265 22.92 10.82 -2.20
N PHE A 266 23.21 9.54 -2.43
CA PHE A 266 22.35 8.43 -2.01
C PHE A 266 22.23 8.31 -0.48
N GLY A 267 23.31 8.59 0.25
CA GLY A 267 23.31 8.58 1.71
C GLY A 267 22.46 9.72 2.29
N VAL A 268 22.62 10.93 1.76
CA VAL A 268 21.92 12.13 2.27
C VAL A 268 20.46 12.20 1.79
N SER A 269 20.10 11.58 0.67
CA SER A 269 18.72 11.58 0.17
C SER A 269 17.74 10.85 1.08
N GLY A 270 18.19 10.06 2.07
CA GLY A 270 17.28 9.20 2.84
C GLY A 270 16.72 8.04 2.00
N SER A 271 17.38 7.66 0.90
CA SER A 271 16.92 6.55 0.05
C SER A 271 16.79 5.23 0.81
N VAL A 272 17.64 4.99 1.82
CA VAL A 272 17.55 3.80 2.68
C VAL A 272 16.24 3.78 3.48
N TYR A 273 15.81 4.92 4.00
CA TYR A 273 14.50 5.05 4.67
C TYR A 273 13.36 4.67 3.73
N CYS A 274 13.40 5.20 2.50
CA CYS A 274 12.41 4.91 1.48
C CYS A 274 12.36 3.43 1.08
N ILE A 275 13.52 2.77 0.98
CA ILE A 275 13.64 1.34 0.66
C ILE A 275 13.04 0.49 1.79
N ILE A 276 13.41 0.78 3.05
CA ILE A 276 12.94 -0.01 4.20
C ILE A 276 11.42 0.10 4.37
N ARG A 277 10.85 1.30 4.16
CA ARG A 277 9.41 1.54 4.35
C ARG A 277 8.57 1.40 3.09
N GLY A 278 9.17 1.05 1.95
CA GLY A 278 8.45 0.93 0.68
C GLY A 278 7.71 2.21 0.28
N THR A 279 8.28 3.38 0.53
CA THR A 279 7.61 4.65 0.24
C THR A 279 7.47 4.87 -1.27
N PRO A 280 6.33 5.43 -1.75
CA PRO A 280 6.15 5.69 -3.17
C PRO A 280 7.13 6.75 -3.71
N LEU A 281 7.38 6.71 -5.02
CA LEU A 281 8.27 7.67 -5.70
C LEU A 281 7.79 9.11 -5.56
N TYR A 282 6.49 9.32 -5.78
CA TYR A 282 5.74 10.55 -5.61
C TYR A 282 4.27 10.20 -5.39
N ARG A 283 3.45 11.16 -4.94
CA ARG A 283 2.01 10.97 -4.79
C ARG A 283 1.26 11.93 -5.72
N ARG A 284 0.10 11.53 -6.23
CA ARG A 284 -0.85 12.42 -6.91
C ARG A 284 -2.05 12.65 -6.01
N TYR A 285 -2.37 13.90 -5.71
CA TYR A 285 -3.58 14.26 -4.97
C TYR A 285 -4.67 14.66 -5.95
N GLY A 286 -5.44 13.68 -6.47
CA GLY A 286 -6.63 13.93 -7.29
C GLY A 286 -6.46 15.06 -8.32
N GLN A 287 -7.29 16.12 -8.19
CA GLN A 287 -7.30 17.29 -9.09
C GLN A 287 -6.05 18.19 -9.00
N TYR A 288 -5.22 18.04 -7.96
CA TYR A 288 -4.07 18.92 -7.67
C TYR A 288 -2.75 18.45 -8.29
N GLY A 289 -2.76 17.34 -9.05
CA GLY A 289 -1.58 16.85 -9.77
C GLY A 289 -0.55 16.15 -8.88
N PRO A 290 0.67 15.89 -9.41
CA PRO A 290 1.74 15.20 -8.69
C PRO A 290 2.44 16.10 -7.66
N THR A 291 2.46 15.68 -6.40
CA THR A 291 3.21 16.31 -5.31
C THR A 291 4.54 15.58 -5.11
N LEU A 292 5.63 16.33 -5.22
CA LEU A 292 7.01 15.83 -5.03
C LEU A 292 7.41 15.69 -3.56
N PHE A 293 6.86 16.53 -2.69
CA PHE A 293 7.15 16.56 -1.26
C PHE A 293 5.93 16.06 -0.47
N SER A 294 6.17 15.26 0.57
CA SER A 294 5.08 14.81 1.44
C SER A 294 4.73 15.87 2.50
N GLU A 295 3.45 15.95 2.87
CA GLU A 295 2.93 16.95 3.83
C GLU A 295 3.27 16.62 5.29
N GLY A 296 3.48 15.34 5.60
CA GLY A 296 3.85 14.88 6.93
C GLY A 296 5.33 15.11 7.21
N GLY A 297 5.65 15.75 8.34
CA GLY A 297 7.04 16.03 8.73
C GLY A 297 7.91 14.80 9.00
N ARG A 298 7.29 13.63 9.23
CA ARG A 298 7.98 12.34 9.42
C ARG A 298 7.97 11.44 8.17
N ASP A 299 7.13 11.77 7.18
CA ASP A 299 7.04 10.99 5.95
C ASP A 299 7.97 11.58 4.88
N GLN A 300 8.40 10.74 3.94
CA GLN A 300 9.30 11.17 2.87
C GLN A 300 9.00 10.40 1.58
N TYR A 301 9.03 11.09 0.44
CA TYR A 301 9.01 10.45 -0.89
C TYR A 301 10.42 10.28 -1.47
N VAL A 302 10.59 9.33 -2.39
CA VAL A 302 11.89 9.09 -3.02
C VAL A 302 12.37 10.33 -3.78
N LEU A 303 11.50 10.95 -4.58
CA LEU A 303 11.86 12.13 -5.36
C LEU A 303 12.15 13.35 -4.48
N GLU A 304 11.49 13.49 -3.33
CA GLU A 304 11.81 14.51 -2.33
C GLU A 304 13.25 14.36 -1.84
N GLY A 305 13.62 13.15 -1.42
CA GLY A 305 14.98 12.85 -0.95
C GLY A 305 16.05 13.09 -2.01
N VAL A 306 15.82 12.60 -3.23
CA VAL A 306 16.75 12.79 -4.36
C VAL A 306 16.89 14.27 -4.73
N SER A 307 15.81 15.05 -4.67
CA SER A 307 15.86 16.49 -4.95
C SER A 307 16.71 17.23 -3.92
N VAL A 308 16.58 16.88 -2.63
CA VAL A 308 17.39 17.46 -1.56
C VAL A 308 18.87 17.08 -1.69
N SER A 309 19.18 15.83 -2.04
CA SER A 309 20.58 15.42 -2.23
C SER A 309 21.24 16.11 -3.42
N LEU A 310 20.52 16.29 -4.53
CA LEU A 310 20.99 17.08 -5.68
C LEU A 310 21.27 18.53 -5.30
N LEU A 311 20.41 19.15 -4.47
CA LEU A 311 20.64 20.49 -3.94
C LEU A 311 21.92 20.55 -3.09
N CYS A 312 22.13 19.59 -2.18
CA CYS A 312 23.35 19.52 -1.37
C CYS A 312 24.61 19.38 -2.22
N ILE A 313 24.58 18.51 -3.24
CA ILE A 313 25.70 18.35 -4.19
C ILE A 313 25.94 19.65 -4.97
N ALA A 314 24.89 20.31 -5.47
CA ALA A 314 25.00 21.55 -6.20
C ALA A 314 25.59 22.70 -5.36
N ILE A 315 25.25 22.77 -4.07
CA ILE A 315 25.87 23.70 -3.11
C ILE A 315 27.37 23.40 -2.99
N GLY A 316 27.75 22.13 -2.80
CA GLY A 316 29.14 21.70 -2.71
C GLY A 316 29.95 22.04 -3.97
N ILE A 317 29.40 21.78 -5.16
CA ILE A 317 30.02 22.13 -6.44
C ILE A 317 30.19 23.65 -6.57
N SER A 318 29.20 24.44 -6.18
CA SER A 318 29.27 25.91 -6.23
C SER A 318 30.42 26.44 -5.36
N ILE A 319 30.59 25.91 -4.16
CA ILE A 319 31.70 26.26 -3.26
C ILE A 319 33.06 25.78 -3.84
N MET A 320 33.10 24.60 -4.45
CA MET A 320 34.31 24.07 -5.09
C MET A 320 34.76 24.96 -6.25
N VAL A 321 33.82 25.38 -7.12
CA VAL A 321 34.07 26.31 -8.23
C VAL A 321 34.55 27.65 -7.72
N MET A 322 33.95 28.18 -6.66
CA MET A 322 34.38 29.42 -6.01
C MET A 322 35.85 29.30 -5.53
N ASN A 323 36.20 28.23 -4.84
CA ASN A 323 37.57 28.00 -4.34
C ASN A 323 38.57 27.84 -5.49
N PHE A 324 38.20 27.11 -6.53
CA PHE A 324 39.04 26.93 -7.72
C PHE A 324 39.29 28.26 -8.46
N ALA A 325 38.24 29.05 -8.67
CA ALA A 325 38.33 30.36 -9.31
C ALA A 325 39.14 31.37 -8.47
N ALA A 326 39.09 31.27 -7.13
CA ALA A 326 39.86 32.12 -6.23
C ALA A 326 41.35 31.73 -6.14
N ARG A 327 41.68 30.43 -6.24
CA ARG A 327 43.07 29.92 -6.11
C ARG A 327 43.88 30.01 -7.40
N ASN A 328 43.27 29.88 -8.57
CA ASN A 328 43.99 29.92 -9.85
C ASN A 328 44.45 31.34 -10.18
N ARG A 329 45.55 31.80 -9.58
CA ARG A 329 46.28 32.99 -10.01
C ARG A 329 47.05 32.66 -11.30
N THR A 330 46.65 33.22 -12.44
CA THR A 330 47.55 33.25 -13.61
C THR A 330 48.62 34.28 -13.30
N VAL A 331 49.79 33.79 -12.97
CA VAL A 331 51.01 34.57 -13.09
C VAL A 331 51.28 34.66 -14.59
N ASP A 332 51.12 35.87 -15.14
CA ASP A 332 52.07 36.47 -16.09
C ASP A 332 51.63 37.89 -16.43
N ASP A 333 51.69 38.76 -15.41
CA ASP A 333 51.59 40.22 -15.58
C ASP A 333 52.72 40.79 -16.47
N LYS A 334 53.70 39.96 -16.84
CA LYS A 334 54.90 40.37 -17.60
C LYS A 334 54.73 40.33 -19.12
N VAL A 335 53.73 39.62 -19.65
CA VAL A 335 53.59 39.44 -21.11
C VAL A 335 52.59 40.42 -21.73
N ASN A 336 51.45 40.70 -21.06
CA ASN A 336 50.45 41.70 -21.50
C ASN A 336 49.58 42.21 -20.33
N PRO A 337 49.73 43.47 -19.88
CA PRO A 337 49.00 44.00 -18.71
C PRO A 337 47.48 44.09 -18.92
N ILE A 338 47.04 44.30 -20.17
CA ILE A 338 45.61 44.36 -20.52
C ILE A 338 44.96 42.96 -20.36
N VAL A 339 45.66 41.92 -20.80
CA VAL A 339 45.17 40.52 -20.72
C VAL A 339 45.14 40.05 -19.26
N GLY A 340 46.16 40.38 -18.48
CA GLY A 340 46.19 40.08 -17.04
C GLY A 340 45.04 40.76 -16.28
N THR A 341 44.76 42.03 -16.59
CA THR A 341 43.65 42.77 -15.99
C THR A 341 42.29 42.15 -16.36
N ALA A 342 42.08 41.81 -17.64
CA ALA A 342 40.85 41.17 -18.10
C ALA A 342 40.60 39.80 -17.44
N LEU A 343 41.65 38.97 -17.30
CA LEU A 343 41.57 37.67 -16.62
C LEU A 343 41.25 37.83 -15.13
N ASN A 344 41.80 38.84 -14.46
CA ASN A 344 41.49 39.12 -13.06
C ASN A 344 40.04 39.57 -12.86
N VAL A 345 39.51 40.41 -13.76
CA VAL A 345 38.09 40.80 -13.74
C VAL A 345 37.19 39.58 -13.94
N LEU A 346 37.51 38.71 -14.90
CA LEU A 346 36.75 37.49 -15.16
C LEU A 346 36.73 36.54 -13.95
N ARG A 347 37.84 36.44 -13.20
CA ARG A 347 37.90 35.67 -11.95
C ARG A 347 37.02 36.23 -10.86
N VAL A 348 37.08 37.54 -10.63
CA VAL A 348 36.23 38.19 -9.63
C VAL A 348 34.76 37.98 -9.99
N PHE A 349 34.42 38.05 -11.27
CA PHE A 349 33.08 37.75 -11.74
C PHE A 349 32.70 36.27 -11.54
N ALA A 350 33.58 35.32 -11.88
CA ALA A 350 33.32 33.89 -11.69
C ALA A 350 33.18 33.50 -10.20
N THR A 351 34.03 34.05 -9.33
CA THR A 351 33.96 33.82 -7.88
C THR A 351 32.70 34.43 -7.25
N THR A 352 32.31 35.63 -7.67
CA THR A 352 31.07 36.27 -7.20
C THR A 352 29.81 35.54 -7.67
N ILE A 353 29.77 35.05 -8.92
CA ILE A 353 28.68 34.19 -9.40
C ILE A 353 28.62 32.89 -8.59
N ALA A 354 29.74 32.21 -8.38
CA ALA A 354 29.78 30.95 -7.65
C ALA A 354 29.32 31.12 -6.18
N LEU A 355 29.72 32.23 -5.54
CA LEU A 355 29.25 32.60 -4.20
C LEU A 355 27.75 32.89 -4.17
N ALA A 356 27.24 33.65 -5.16
CA ALA A 356 25.81 33.95 -5.27
C ALA A 356 24.99 32.68 -5.50
N ALA A 357 25.45 31.77 -6.37
CA ALA A 357 24.81 30.48 -6.61
C ALA A 357 24.76 29.64 -5.33
N ALA A 358 25.86 29.53 -4.59
CA ALA A 358 25.89 28.81 -3.32
C ALA A 358 24.90 29.41 -2.30
N ALA A 359 24.82 30.74 -2.20
CA ALA A 359 23.90 31.42 -1.31
C ALA A 359 22.43 31.18 -1.69
N VAL A 360 22.08 31.27 -2.98
CA VAL A 360 20.71 31.01 -3.47
C VAL A 360 20.30 29.57 -3.23
N LEU A 361 21.16 28.60 -3.54
CA LEU A 361 20.88 27.18 -3.33
C LEU A 361 20.73 26.84 -1.84
N LEU A 362 21.55 27.44 -0.97
CA LEU A 362 21.43 27.28 0.48
C LEU A 362 20.10 27.87 1.00
N CYS A 363 19.68 29.03 0.48
CA CYS A 363 18.38 29.61 0.83
C CYS A 363 17.23 28.69 0.40
N LYS A 364 17.33 28.06 -0.78
CA LYS A 364 16.33 27.09 -1.25
C LYS A 364 16.27 25.83 -0.41
N LEU A 365 17.42 25.30 0.01
CA LEU A 365 17.47 24.18 0.94
C LEU A 365 16.77 24.53 2.26
N PHE A 366 17.00 25.75 2.78
CA PHE A 366 16.36 26.21 4.00
C PHE A 366 14.85 26.42 3.85
N GLU A 367 14.40 26.97 2.72
CA GLU A 367 12.98 27.13 2.39
C GLU A 367 12.26 25.78 2.38
N LEU A 368 12.86 24.75 1.76
CA LEU A 368 12.33 23.39 1.76
C LEU A 368 12.30 22.78 3.17
N TYR A 369 13.32 23.04 3.99
CA TYR A 369 13.36 22.56 5.37
C TYR A 369 12.23 23.16 6.22
N VAL A 370 12.00 24.48 6.14
CA VAL A 370 10.90 25.17 6.83
C VAL A 370 9.54 24.71 6.31
N PHE A 371 9.41 24.50 4.99
CA PHE A 371 8.19 23.94 4.40
C PHE A 371 7.84 22.57 5.01
N LYS A 372 8.85 21.71 5.18
CA LYS A 372 8.70 20.36 5.75
C LYS A 372 8.44 20.39 7.25
N THR A 373 9.11 21.28 7.97
CA THR A 373 9.02 21.43 9.43
C THR A 373 8.30 22.73 9.76
N ARG A 374 6.99 22.77 9.53
CA ARG A 374 6.15 23.97 9.75
C ARG A 374 6.19 24.52 11.18
N TRP A 375 6.53 23.67 12.16
CA TRP A 375 6.65 24.02 13.57
C TRP A 375 8.03 24.58 13.95
N TYR A 376 8.96 24.67 12.99
CA TYR A 376 10.32 25.14 13.18
C TYR A 376 10.44 26.62 12.79
N ASP A 377 10.67 27.51 13.77
CA ASP A 377 10.97 28.91 13.48
C ASP A 377 12.47 29.05 13.20
N GLY A 378 12.82 29.21 11.92
CA GLY A 378 14.20 29.32 11.45
C GLY A 378 15.01 30.44 12.09
N ILE A 379 14.37 31.38 12.78
CA ILE A 379 15.04 32.45 13.53
C ILE A 379 15.67 31.91 14.82
N GLU A 380 15.15 30.83 15.40
CA GLU A 380 15.62 30.31 16.69
C GLU A 380 16.97 29.59 16.62
N THR A 381 17.31 29.03 15.46
CA THR A 381 18.60 28.35 15.23
C THR A 381 19.75 29.28 14.91
N MET A 382 19.47 30.56 14.63
CA MET A 382 20.51 31.54 14.35
C MET A 382 21.34 31.80 15.61
N PRO A 383 22.66 32.09 15.45
CA PRO A 383 23.49 32.58 16.54
C PRO A 383 22.80 33.73 17.28
N GLU A 384 22.94 33.79 18.60
CA GLU A 384 22.26 34.79 19.44
C GLU A 384 22.47 36.22 18.94
N VAL A 385 23.66 36.48 18.36
CA VAL A 385 24.06 37.75 17.78
C VAL A 385 23.19 38.18 16.60
N LEU A 386 22.64 37.23 15.82
CA LEU A 386 21.87 37.50 14.60
C LEU A 386 20.35 37.53 14.83
N ARG A 387 19.84 36.87 15.88
CA ARG A 387 18.40 36.81 16.18
C ARG A 387 17.72 38.19 16.27
N PRO A 388 18.29 39.22 16.94
CA PRO A 388 17.66 40.54 17.07
C PRO A 388 17.50 41.24 15.72
N TYR A 389 18.46 41.06 14.81
CA TYR A 389 18.46 41.67 13.48
C TYR A 389 17.49 40.99 12.51
N LEU A 390 17.09 39.74 12.80
CA LEU A 390 16.19 38.95 11.95
C LEU A 390 14.73 38.98 12.42
N ARG A 391 14.48 39.17 13.73
CA ARG A 391 13.12 39.32 14.27
C ARG A 391 12.50 40.70 14.01
N ALA A 392 13.32 41.74 13.96
CA ALA A 392 12.85 43.11 13.78
C ALA A 392 13.24 43.66 12.40
N PRO A 393 12.35 44.37 11.67
CA PRO A 393 12.77 45.14 10.51
C PRO A 393 13.85 46.14 10.95
N PRO A 394 15.03 46.16 10.32
CA PRO A 394 16.16 46.90 10.84
C PRO A 394 15.88 48.42 10.81
N LYS A 395 15.51 48.99 11.96
CA LYS A 395 15.70 50.42 12.25
C LYS A 395 17.18 50.68 12.54
N VAL A 396 18.05 50.46 11.56
CA VAL A 396 19.49 50.66 11.74
C VAL A 396 19.87 52.03 11.16
N LYS A 397 20.31 52.94 12.03
CA LYS A 397 21.03 54.17 11.66
C LYS A 397 22.15 53.79 10.69
N LYS A 398 22.28 54.53 9.57
CA LYS A 398 23.32 54.41 8.54
C LYS A 398 24.71 54.21 9.16
N SER A 399 25.12 52.98 9.44
CA SER A 399 26.52 52.65 9.72
C SER A 399 27.06 51.88 8.51
N SER A 400 28.20 52.33 8.02
CA SER A 400 28.83 51.96 6.74
C SER A 400 29.53 50.59 6.75
N GLY A 401 29.28 49.76 7.78
CA GLY A 401 29.96 48.47 7.94
C GLY A 401 29.48 47.37 6.97
N LEU A 402 30.38 46.45 6.66
CA LEU A 402 30.12 45.26 5.84
C LEU A 402 29.09 44.30 6.49
N ILE A 403 29.13 44.16 7.81
CA ILE A 403 28.28 43.24 8.59
C ILE A 403 26.79 43.65 8.54
N PRO A 404 26.42 44.93 8.76
CA PRO A 404 25.04 45.39 8.56
C PRO A 404 24.49 45.15 7.14
N ARG A 405 25.35 45.25 6.11
CA ARG A 405 24.95 45.00 4.71
C ARG A 405 24.72 43.52 4.43
N LEU A 406 25.61 42.66 4.92
CA LEU A 406 25.45 41.21 4.88
C LEU A 406 24.17 40.78 5.61
N ALA A 407 23.96 41.25 6.84
CA ALA A 407 22.75 40.96 7.61
C ALA A 407 21.47 41.44 6.90
N LYS A 408 21.52 42.60 6.20
CA LYS A 408 20.39 43.09 5.39
C LYS A 408 20.13 42.22 4.16
N PHE A 409 21.18 41.72 3.49
CA PHE A 409 21.05 40.78 2.39
C PHE A 409 20.44 39.45 2.86
N THR A 410 20.92 38.91 3.98
CA THR A 410 20.36 37.69 4.61
C THR A 410 18.90 37.92 5.01
N TYR A 411 18.59 39.02 5.69
CA TYR A 411 17.21 39.38 6.06
C TYR A 411 16.28 39.48 4.85
N PHE A 412 16.72 40.11 3.74
CA PHE A 412 15.92 40.24 2.52
C PHE A 412 15.61 38.87 1.88
N SER A 413 16.57 37.96 1.87
CA SER A 413 16.36 36.57 1.43
C SER A 413 15.38 35.80 2.32
N PHE A 414 15.44 36.00 3.64
CA PHE A 414 14.54 35.37 4.61
C PHE A 414 13.11 35.91 4.57
N VAL A 415 12.93 37.22 4.43
CA VAL A 415 11.59 37.83 4.25
C VAL A 415 10.97 37.35 2.95
N ASN A 416 11.74 37.26 1.86
CA ASN A 416 11.24 36.73 0.59
C ASN A 416 10.83 35.25 0.68
N ALA A 417 11.51 34.42 1.47
CA ALA A 417 11.09 33.04 1.74
C ALA A 417 9.78 32.98 2.56
N LYS A 418 9.60 33.88 3.55
CA LYS A 418 8.34 34.00 4.31
C LYS A 418 7.17 34.49 3.42
N THR A 419 7.41 35.42 2.49
CA THR A 419 6.38 35.87 1.54
C THR A 419 6.13 34.89 0.40
N ALA A 420 7.10 34.07 -0.02
CA ALA A 420 6.88 32.98 -0.98
C ALA A 420 5.92 31.92 -0.41
N GLY A 421 6.03 31.60 0.88
CA GLY A 421 5.01 30.81 1.60
C GLY A 421 3.63 31.49 1.66
N GLY A 422 3.56 32.81 1.53
CA GLY A 422 2.32 33.57 1.36
C GLY A 422 1.76 33.58 -0.07
N VAL A 423 2.62 33.48 -1.09
CA VAL A 423 2.21 33.32 -2.50
C VAL A 423 1.64 31.92 -2.76
N VAL A 424 2.16 30.89 -2.09
CA VAL A 424 1.58 29.53 -2.13
C VAL A 424 0.20 29.50 -1.44
N LYS A 425 0.01 30.20 -0.32
CA LYS A 425 -1.34 30.37 0.28
C LYS A 425 -2.36 31.06 -0.64
N LYS A 426 -1.91 31.85 -1.61
CA LYS A 426 -2.77 32.48 -2.61
C LYS A 426 -3.21 31.50 -3.71
N PHE A 427 -2.48 30.38 -3.89
CA PHE A 427 -2.91 29.23 -4.68
C PHE A 427 -3.82 28.27 -3.91
N ASP A 428 -3.84 28.32 -2.57
CA ASP A 428 -4.79 27.56 -1.74
C ASP A 428 -6.17 28.24 -1.59
N THR A 429 -6.34 29.46 -2.12
CA THR A 429 -7.58 30.27 -2.01
C THR A 429 -8.20 30.68 -3.35
N LEU A 430 -7.72 30.10 -4.45
CA LEU A 430 -8.33 30.12 -5.80
C LEU A 430 -8.40 28.68 -6.30
#